data_AF-A0A812M935-F1
#
_entry.id   AF-A0A812M935-F1
#
_cell.length_a   1.000
_cell.length_b   1.000
_cell.length_c   1.000
_cell.angle_alpha   90.00
_cell.angle_beta   90.00
_cell.angle_gamma   90.00
#
_symmetry.space_group_name_H-M   'P 1'
#
loop_
_entity.id
_entity.type
_entity.pdbx_description
1 polymer ?
#
loop_
_entity_poly.entity_id
_entity_poly.type
_entity_poly.pdbx_seq_one_letter_code
_entity_poly.pdbx_strand_id
1 'polypeptide(L)'
;MEGAEQEKLSVITVCSAIAGVIGFGMLLFGALMLWAGLIPDEDGLVMVIVGVLLYLSHLLEALCRSKTSKYLSYIFSETEFQSYVKEVQAAKPQIRWTIQNYHWEEKGKRDKNVERRRVNTHRAEAHYDINGFVDETLSPEQMIAMFHLVYDGDNQDLEANKANPKSFRIFLLCEMPLEYHPFDDQEEQRLNATREAFYTENTRDTHQDKSSANLIDFGGYRTHIMVVLRENTDDSDARPWWMHYWVYLICTICLMSVPYRYYFFSQCKKARWEVLKHFSHKHEGAEGWNMEPRDTRSKRTDAASRAFRGVKRETQQPSRQGVSAAWEEGKETLNVGPPVEVPIGVPSYWKNQDLSKHFDEKINLSVEETQKMQTLLDVTFKDKATRDRRSGGMPTRLVVSQVIRMEDSKMWMRFEQKRAEMCTRGRPQLIKEMPGSGAFKTSQDGDLPLFLKELTTDLNEAYLFHGSSPGGALGIGENGFDMGRVGSNVGTMFGAGAYMAEASSKSDEYATEDPSGLFAGKLALLLCRTLLGNMFYITESNIPRIDDALRTGKFLSVLGDREAAVDTYREFVVFDEAQIYPEYVIIYTRSFD
;
A
#
# COMPACT_ATOMS: atom_id res chain seq x y z
N MET A 1 3.71 15.59 -13.88
CA MET A 1 3.82 16.44 -12.66
C MET A 1 2.53 16.56 -11.86
N GLU A 2 1.35 16.18 -12.37
CA GLU A 2 0.11 16.14 -11.60
C GLU A 2 -0.10 14.72 -11.05
N GLY A 3 -0.03 14.52 -9.73
CA GLY A 3 -0.38 13.22 -9.13
C GLY A 3 0.19 12.96 -7.74
N ALA A 4 1.39 13.47 -7.42
CA ALA A 4 1.92 13.35 -6.07
C ALA A 4 1.37 14.47 -5.17
N GLU A 5 0.59 14.10 -4.15
CA GLU A 5 0.04 15.05 -3.18
C GLU A 5 1.18 15.81 -2.46
N GLN A 6 1.25 17.13 -2.62
CA GLN A 6 2.20 17.96 -1.89
C GLN A 6 1.64 18.33 -0.52
N GLU A 7 2.49 18.33 0.50
CA GLU A 7 2.11 18.75 1.84
C GLU A 7 1.79 20.26 1.85
N LYS A 8 0.57 20.61 2.28
CA LYS A 8 0.09 22.00 2.32
C LYS A 8 0.25 22.58 3.72
N LEU A 9 0.50 23.89 3.76
CA LEU A 9 0.50 24.66 5.01
C LEU A 9 -0.92 24.69 5.62
N SER A 10 -1.01 24.46 6.93
CA SER A 10 -2.28 24.58 7.64
C SER A 10 -2.66 26.06 7.87
N VAL A 11 -3.96 26.36 7.92
CA VAL A 11 -4.46 27.70 8.27
C VAL A 11 -3.89 28.15 9.62
N ILE A 12 -3.82 27.22 10.59
CA ILE A 12 -3.24 27.47 11.92
C ILE A 12 -1.79 27.93 11.82
N THR A 13 -0.99 27.34 10.92
CA THR A 13 0.41 27.75 10.70
C THR A 13 0.46 29.22 10.26
N VAL A 14 -0.36 29.60 9.27
CA VAL A 14 -0.36 30.96 8.72
C VAL A 14 -0.83 31.97 9.76
N CYS A 15 -1.91 31.66 10.50
CA CYS A 15 -2.41 32.49 11.59
C CYS A 15 -1.36 32.66 12.70
N SER A 16 -0.68 31.58 13.08
CA SER A 16 0.39 31.60 14.09
C SER A 16 1.56 32.49 13.66
N ALA A 17 1.99 32.39 12.40
CA ALA A 17 3.05 33.24 11.87
C ALA A 17 2.65 34.73 11.85
N ILE A 18 1.42 35.06 11.46
CA ILE A 18 0.89 36.43 11.51
C ILE A 18 0.88 36.95 12.96
N ALA A 19 0.40 36.13 13.90
CA ALA A 19 0.44 36.46 15.33
C ALA A 19 1.87 36.70 15.81
N GLY A 20 2.84 35.91 15.35
CA GLY A 20 4.27 36.11 15.62
C GLY A 20 4.81 37.46 15.12
N VAL A 21 4.45 37.85 13.89
CA VAL A 21 4.85 39.15 13.29
C VAL A 21 4.24 40.32 14.07
N ILE A 22 2.93 40.25 14.36
CA ILE A 22 2.24 41.27 15.16
C ILE A 22 2.85 41.35 16.56
N GLY A 23 3.06 40.21 17.21
CA GLY A 23 3.62 40.11 18.55
C GLY A 23 5.02 40.72 18.64
N PHE A 24 5.89 40.40 17.67
CA PHE A 24 7.23 40.99 17.59
C PHE A 24 7.19 42.51 17.35
N GLY A 25 6.28 42.99 16.50
CA GLY A 25 6.06 44.41 16.27
C GLY A 25 5.59 45.16 17.53
N MET A 26 4.63 44.60 18.26
CA MET A 26 4.13 45.14 19.53
C MET A 26 5.22 45.18 20.60
N LEU A 27 6.04 44.12 20.68
CA LEU A 27 7.16 44.03 21.61
C LEU A 27 8.20 45.12 21.35
N LEU A 28 8.63 45.29 20.09
CA LEU A 28 9.61 46.31 19.71
C LEU A 28 9.06 47.73 19.93
N PHE A 29 7.83 47.98 19.49
CA PHE A 29 7.20 49.28 19.61
C PHE A 29 6.94 49.65 21.06
N GLY A 30 6.39 48.73 21.87
CA GLY A 30 6.16 48.94 23.30
C GLY A 30 7.46 49.22 24.05
N ALA A 31 8.51 48.43 23.79
CA ALA A 31 9.82 48.65 24.41
C ALA A 31 10.44 50.00 24.02
N LEU A 32 10.33 50.40 22.75
CA LEU A 32 10.81 51.69 22.27
C LEU A 32 10.04 52.86 22.91
N MET A 33 8.71 52.75 22.99
CA MET A 33 7.86 53.78 23.58
C MET A 33 8.09 53.94 25.08
N LEU A 34 8.32 52.84 25.81
CA LEU A 34 8.73 52.87 27.23
C LEU A 34 10.10 53.52 27.40
N TRP A 35 11.09 53.11 26.59
CA TRP A 35 12.44 53.68 26.65
C TRP A 35 12.45 55.19 26.34
N ALA A 36 11.60 55.63 25.40
CA ALA A 36 11.46 57.03 25.03
C ALA A 36 10.54 57.85 25.97
N GLY A 37 9.87 57.20 26.94
CA GLY A 37 8.94 57.86 27.87
C GLY A 37 7.70 58.47 27.20
N LEU A 38 7.26 57.90 26.06
CA LEU A 38 6.20 58.46 25.22
C LEU A 38 4.78 57.97 25.58
N ILE A 39 4.67 56.92 26.40
CA ILE A 39 3.41 56.34 26.86
C ILE A 39 3.50 56.00 28.36
N PRO A 40 2.36 55.88 29.08
CA PRO A 40 2.37 55.42 30.47
C PRO A 40 3.00 54.03 30.61
N ASP A 41 3.74 53.82 31.71
CA ASP A 41 4.46 52.57 31.96
C ASP A 41 3.52 51.35 31.94
N GLU A 42 2.31 51.47 32.48
CA GLU A 42 1.32 50.38 32.49
C GLU A 42 0.89 49.97 31.08
N ASP A 43 0.58 50.92 30.20
CA ASP A 43 0.14 50.64 28.82
C ASP A 43 1.29 50.07 27.98
N GLY A 44 2.49 50.63 28.12
CA GLY A 44 3.68 50.12 27.44
C GLY A 44 4.05 48.72 27.90
N LEU A 45 3.95 48.44 29.20
CA LEU A 45 4.20 47.11 29.75
C LEU A 45 3.16 46.09 29.25
N VAL A 46 1.88 46.46 29.19
CA VAL A 46 0.82 45.60 28.63
C VAL A 46 1.13 45.26 27.17
N MET A 47 1.52 46.23 26.35
CA MET A 47 1.88 45.97 24.95
C MET A 47 3.09 45.03 24.82
N VAL A 48 4.12 45.19 25.65
CA VAL A 48 5.27 44.29 25.68
C VAL A 48 4.83 42.88 26.07
N ILE A 49 4.03 42.72 27.13
CA ILE A 49 3.55 41.41 27.60
C ILE A 49 2.73 40.71 26.52
N VAL A 50 1.76 41.41 25.91
CA VAL A 50 0.94 40.85 24.84
C VAL A 50 1.82 40.47 23.64
N GLY A 51 2.78 41.33 23.27
CA GLY A 51 3.74 41.06 22.21
C GLY A 51 4.57 39.80 22.46
N VAL A 52 5.09 39.63 23.68
CA VAL A 52 5.82 38.43 24.11
C VAL A 52 4.93 37.18 24.01
N LEU A 53 3.70 37.23 24.52
CA LEU A 53 2.79 36.08 24.50
C LEU A 53 2.45 35.63 23.08
N LEU A 54 2.18 36.57 22.17
CA LEU A 54 1.92 36.28 20.76
C LEU A 54 3.16 35.68 20.08
N TYR A 55 4.34 36.24 20.30
CA TYR A 55 5.59 35.71 19.75
C TYR A 55 5.92 34.32 20.31
N LEU A 56 5.75 34.07 21.61
CA LEU A 56 5.93 32.76 22.21
C LEU A 56 4.92 31.73 21.69
N SER A 57 3.67 32.13 21.46
CA SER A 57 2.67 31.25 20.85
C SER A 57 3.08 30.79 19.45
N HIS A 58 3.69 31.70 18.67
CA HIS A 58 4.27 31.39 17.37
C HIS A 58 5.42 30.40 17.47
N LEU A 59 6.39 30.63 18.36
CA LEU A 59 7.49 29.70 18.58
C LEU A 59 7.00 28.32 19.04
N LEU A 60 6.00 28.27 19.91
CA LEU A 60 5.43 27.02 20.43
C LEU A 60 4.72 26.22 19.33
N GLU A 61 3.92 26.87 18.48
CA GLU A 61 3.35 26.21 17.29
C GLU A 61 4.47 25.67 16.43
N ALA A 62 5.45 26.52 16.13
CA ALA A 62 6.41 26.22 15.10
C ALA A 62 7.39 25.13 15.50
N LEU A 63 7.92 25.19 16.71
CA LEU A 63 8.97 24.27 17.17
C LEU A 63 8.40 23.01 17.81
N CYS A 64 7.19 23.04 18.40
CA CYS A 64 6.68 21.90 19.16
C CYS A 64 5.49 21.20 18.49
N ARG A 65 4.70 21.88 17.66
CA ARG A 65 3.46 21.32 17.09
C ARG A 65 3.51 21.09 15.59
N SER A 66 4.34 21.84 14.88
CA SER A 66 4.40 21.76 13.42
C SER A 66 4.84 20.40 12.91
N LYS A 67 4.29 19.99 11.76
CA LYS A 67 4.73 18.78 11.05
C LYS A 67 6.19 18.89 10.63
N THR A 68 6.62 20.06 10.17
CA THR A 68 8.00 20.34 9.78
C THR A 68 8.99 20.04 10.91
N SER A 69 8.70 20.50 12.13
CA SER A 69 9.54 20.18 13.30
C SER A 69 9.63 18.67 13.53
N LYS A 70 8.49 17.96 13.46
CA LYS A 70 8.44 16.50 13.62
C LYS A 70 9.28 15.77 12.56
N TYR A 71 9.15 16.15 11.28
CA TYR A 71 9.93 15.55 10.19
C TYR A 71 11.43 15.81 10.33
N LEU A 72 11.83 17.05 10.63
CA LEU A 72 13.24 17.42 10.79
C LEU A 72 13.89 16.78 12.02
N SER A 73 13.09 16.39 13.00
CA SER A 73 13.58 15.68 14.19
C SER A 73 13.87 14.20 13.93
N TYR A 74 13.28 13.60 12.89
CA TYR A 74 13.37 12.17 12.58
C TYR A 74 13.64 11.97 11.09
N ILE A 75 14.90 12.15 10.71
CA ILE A 75 15.39 11.95 9.35
C ILE A 75 16.15 10.62 9.31
N PHE A 76 15.67 9.69 8.49
CA PHE A 76 16.25 8.38 8.29
C PHE A 76 16.88 8.24 6.90
N SER A 77 18.01 7.53 6.84
CA SER A 77 18.47 6.91 5.60
C SER A 77 17.53 5.78 5.17
N GLU A 78 17.73 5.27 3.97
CA GLU A 78 17.03 4.07 3.48
C GLU A 78 17.20 2.86 4.42
N THR A 79 18.43 2.57 4.86
CA THR A 79 18.74 1.43 5.74
C THR A 79 18.19 1.61 7.16
N GLU A 80 18.25 2.83 7.70
CA GLU A 80 17.62 3.17 8.98
C GLU A 80 16.10 3.03 8.91
N PHE A 81 15.50 3.46 7.80
CA PHE A 81 14.06 3.35 7.60
C PHE A 81 13.62 1.88 7.46
N GLN A 82 14.35 1.06 6.71
CA GLN A 82 14.08 -0.38 6.61
C GLN A 82 14.10 -1.06 7.99
N SER A 83 15.14 -0.77 8.79
CA SER A 83 15.27 -1.31 10.14
C SER A 83 14.13 -0.84 11.05
N TYR A 84 13.79 0.44 10.99
CA TYR A 84 12.69 1.03 11.73
C TYR A 84 11.34 0.35 11.42
N VAL A 85 11.03 0.13 10.14
CA VAL A 85 9.77 -0.53 9.74
C VAL A 85 9.71 -1.96 10.26
N LYS A 86 10.82 -2.71 10.21
CA LYS A 86 10.89 -4.08 10.78
C LYS A 86 10.62 -4.09 12.28
N GLU A 87 11.16 -3.14 13.02
CA GLU A 87 10.86 -2.99 14.45
C GLU A 87 9.37 -2.64 14.70
N VAL A 88 8.81 -1.74 13.89
CA VAL A 88 7.37 -1.42 13.95
C VAL A 88 6.50 -2.63 13.63
N GLN A 89 6.87 -3.45 12.65
CA GLN A 89 6.17 -4.68 12.28
C GLN A 89 6.22 -5.72 13.40
N ALA A 90 7.36 -5.89 14.06
CA ALA A 90 7.53 -6.83 15.17
C ALA A 90 6.87 -6.36 16.49
N ALA A 91 6.66 -5.06 16.66
CA ALA A 91 6.19 -4.51 17.92
C ALA A 91 4.71 -4.82 18.21
N LYS A 92 4.43 -5.14 19.47
CA LYS A 92 3.09 -5.56 19.94
C LYS A 92 2.13 -4.37 20.01
N PRO A 93 0.89 -4.50 19.51
CA PRO A 93 -0.13 -3.46 19.71
C PRO A 93 -0.61 -3.44 21.16
N GLN A 94 -0.97 -2.25 21.63
CA GLN A 94 -1.51 -1.98 22.95
C GLN A 94 -2.70 -1.01 22.82
N ILE A 95 -3.80 -1.31 23.51
CA ILE A 95 -4.94 -0.40 23.59
C ILE A 95 -5.08 0.05 25.03
N ARG A 96 -5.02 1.35 25.26
CA ARG A 96 -5.14 1.96 26.57
C ARG A 96 -6.42 2.78 26.67
N TRP A 97 -7.17 2.56 27.74
CA TRP A 97 -8.32 3.37 28.10
C TRP A 97 -8.02 4.20 29.34
N THR A 98 -8.49 5.44 29.35
CA THR A 98 -8.44 6.29 30.53
C THR A 98 -9.79 6.94 30.79
N ILE A 99 -10.09 7.14 32.07
CA ILE A 99 -11.25 7.90 32.53
C ILE A 99 -10.83 8.88 33.62
N GLN A 100 -11.23 10.14 33.47
CA GLN A 100 -11.06 11.19 34.46
C GLN A 100 -12.43 11.69 34.90
N ASN A 101 -12.79 11.42 36.14
CA ASN A 101 -14.02 11.91 36.76
C ASN A 101 -13.79 13.31 37.35
N TYR A 102 -14.81 14.15 37.25
CA TYR A 102 -14.82 15.48 37.83
C TYR A 102 -16.23 15.98 38.12
N HIS A 103 -16.33 17.04 38.92
CA HIS A 103 -17.52 17.87 39.05
C HIS A 103 -17.14 19.36 39.04
N TRP A 104 -18.17 20.20 38.97
CA TRP A 104 -18.03 21.64 39.07
C TRP A 104 -18.44 22.08 40.47
N GLU A 105 -17.54 22.77 41.16
CA GLU A 105 -17.87 23.49 42.39
C GLU A 105 -18.15 24.95 42.06
N GLU A 106 -19.22 25.50 42.62
CA GLU A 106 -19.55 26.92 42.54
C GLU A 106 -19.04 27.63 43.80
N LYS A 107 -18.04 28.50 43.65
CA LYS A 107 -17.64 29.40 44.73
C LYS A 107 -18.36 30.74 44.56
N GLY A 108 -19.28 31.03 45.48
CA GLY A 108 -19.87 32.36 45.61
C GLY A 108 -18.87 33.32 46.25
N LYS A 109 -18.46 34.36 45.52
CA LYS A 109 -17.92 35.58 46.15
C LYS A 109 -19.10 36.48 46.53
N ARG A 110 -19.02 37.09 47.73
CA ARG A 110 -19.92 38.21 48.08
C ARG A 110 -19.73 39.25 46.96
N ASP A 111 -20.80 39.52 46.21
CA ASP A 111 -20.89 40.27 44.94
C ASP A 111 -20.76 39.44 43.63
N LYS A 112 -21.93 38.90 43.24
CA LYS A 112 -22.50 38.63 41.90
C LYS A 112 -21.73 37.83 40.83
N ASN A 113 -20.49 37.40 41.03
CA ASN A 113 -19.84 36.44 40.12
C ASN A 113 -19.69 35.06 40.76
N VAL A 114 -20.40 34.08 40.22
CA VAL A 114 -20.26 32.66 40.57
C VAL A 114 -19.13 32.09 39.72
N GLU A 115 -18.02 31.74 40.36
CA GLU A 115 -16.88 31.10 39.69
C GLU A 115 -17.06 29.58 39.75
N ARG A 116 -17.20 28.94 38.59
CA ARG A 116 -17.24 27.48 38.45
C ARG A 116 -15.84 26.94 38.33
N ARG A 117 -15.44 26.08 39.28
CA ARG A 117 -14.15 25.41 39.28
C ARG A 117 -14.33 23.92 39.00
N ARG A 118 -13.61 23.41 38.01
CA ARG A 118 -13.50 21.97 37.77
C ARG A 118 -12.64 21.33 38.87
N VAL A 119 -13.17 20.33 39.53
CA VAL A 119 -12.45 19.53 40.55
C VAL A 119 -12.38 18.09 40.07
N ASN A 120 -11.16 17.61 39.80
CA ASN A 120 -10.89 16.24 39.38
C ASN A 120 -10.87 15.32 40.61
N THR A 121 -11.67 14.26 40.59
CA THR A 121 -11.93 13.42 41.77
C THR A 121 -11.34 12.01 41.67
N HIS A 122 -11.44 11.37 40.49
CA HIS A 122 -10.92 10.01 40.28
C HIS A 122 -10.35 9.85 38.88
N ARG A 123 -9.18 9.21 38.78
CA ARG A 123 -8.57 8.83 37.49
C ARG A 123 -8.27 7.33 37.50
N ALA A 124 -8.65 6.64 36.43
CA ALA A 124 -8.28 5.25 36.22
C ALA A 124 -7.75 5.03 34.81
N GLU A 125 -6.91 4.01 34.67
CA GLU A 125 -6.28 3.59 33.44
C GLU A 125 -6.31 2.06 33.37
N ALA A 126 -6.62 1.53 32.19
CA ALA A 126 -6.61 0.09 31.91
C ALA A 126 -6.07 -0.18 30.50
N HIS A 127 -5.51 -1.37 30.31
CA HIS A 127 -5.05 -1.86 29.02
C HIS A 127 -5.93 -3.03 28.59
N TYR A 128 -6.25 -3.09 27.29
CA TYR A 128 -6.91 -4.26 26.73
C TYR A 128 -5.91 -5.42 26.63
N ASP A 129 -6.37 -6.62 26.99
CA ASP A 129 -5.55 -7.82 26.96
C ASP A 129 -5.39 -8.33 25.52
N ILE A 130 -4.22 -8.09 24.94
CA ILE A 130 -3.85 -8.54 23.59
C ILE A 130 -2.77 -9.61 23.73
N ASN A 131 -3.12 -10.83 23.33
CA ASN A 131 -2.28 -12.02 23.49
C ASN A 131 -1.70 -12.54 22.17
N GLY A 132 -2.25 -12.10 21.04
CA GLY A 132 -1.75 -12.37 19.71
C GLY A 132 -2.10 -11.22 18.75
N PHE A 133 -1.30 -11.06 17.70
CA PHE A 133 -1.59 -10.10 16.64
C PHE A 133 -1.04 -10.56 15.28
N VAL A 134 -1.57 -9.97 14.22
CA VAL A 134 -1.05 -10.11 12.84
C VAL A 134 -0.76 -8.72 12.31
N ASP A 135 0.45 -8.50 11.80
CA ASP A 135 0.84 -7.25 11.14
C ASP A 135 0.60 -7.32 9.63
N GLU A 136 0.04 -6.26 9.08
CA GLU A 136 -0.19 -6.08 7.64
C GLU A 136 0.42 -4.75 7.11
N THR A 137 1.39 -4.22 7.85
CA THR A 137 2.23 -3.08 7.46
C THR A 137 3.13 -3.53 6.31
N LEU A 138 3.27 -2.70 5.26
CA LEU A 138 4.05 -3.06 4.08
C LEU A 138 5.54 -3.23 4.40
N SER A 139 6.18 -4.16 3.70
CA SER A 139 7.63 -4.34 3.81
C SER A 139 8.34 -3.08 3.30
N PRO A 140 9.45 -2.71 3.95
CA PRO A 140 10.18 -1.52 3.54
C PRO A 140 10.82 -1.67 2.16
N GLU A 141 11.28 -2.86 1.80
CA GLU A 141 11.89 -3.17 0.51
C GLU A 141 10.91 -2.96 -0.65
N GLN A 142 9.68 -3.45 -0.53
CA GLN A 142 8.66 -3.34 -1.57
C GLN A 142 8.27 -1.89 -1.85
N MET A 143 8.12 -1.09 -0.80
CA MET A 143 7.75 0.31 -0.92
C MET A 143 8.90 1.16 -1.45
N ILE A 144 10.13 0.92 -0.99
CA ILE A 144 11.31 1.65 -1.48
C ILE A 144 11.54 1.34 -2.96
N ALA A 145 11.44 0.08 -3.36
CA ALA A 145 11.42 -0.29 -4.78
C ALA A 145 10.31 0.46 -5.54
N MET A 146 9.11 0.57 -4.97
CA MET A 146 8.01 1.34 -5.54
C MET A 146 8.34 2.84 -5.67
N PHE A 147 9.01 3.46 -4.70
CA PHE A 147 9.44 4.86 -4.78
C PHE A 147 10.46 5.06 -5.91
N HIS A 148 11.49 4.22 -5.98
CA HIS A 148 12.48 4.30 -7.07
C HIS A 148 11.79 4.15 -8.43
N LEU A 149 10.85 3.21 -8.55
CA LEU A 149 10.11 2.98 -9.79
C LEU A 149 9.27 4.18 -10.24
N VAL A 150 8.49 4.80 -9.35
CA VAL A 150 7.67 5.97 -9.70
C VAL A 150 8.56 7.13 -10.17
N TYR A 151 9.69 7.32 -9.51
CA TYR A 151 10.56 8.48 -9.77
C TYR A 151 11.42 8.34 -11.02
N ASP A 152 11.83 7.12 -11.35
CA ASP A 152 12.53 6.85 -12.61
C ASP A 152 11.59 6.95 -13.82
N GLY A 153 10.30 6.63 -13.64
CA GLY A 153 9.29 6.71 -14.70
C GLY A 153 8.83 8.14 -15.04
N ASP A 154 8.82 9.06 -14.08
CA ASP A 154 8.40 10.45 -14.28
C ASP A 154 9.49 11.35 -14.92
N ASN A 155 10.77 10.93 -14.89
CA ASN A 155 11.88 11.69 -15.46
C ASN A 155 12.23 11.20 -16.88
N GLN A 156 11.78 11.94 -17.90
CA GLN A 156 12.03 11.66 -19.32
C GLN A 156 13.52 11.74 -19.75
N ASP A 157 14.41 12.21 -18.89
CA ASP A 157 15.85 12.39 -19.18
C ASP A 157 16.74 11.35 -18.49
N LEU A 158 16.47 10.06 -18.75
CA LEU A 158 17.28 8.94 -18.26
C LEU A 158 18.77 9.05 -18.63
N GLU A 159 19.08 9.63 -19.79
CA GLU A 159 20.47 9.76 -20.28
C GLU A 159 21.23 10.95 -19.67
N ALA A 160 20.55 12.05 -19.33
CA ALA A 160 21.18 13.19 -18.65
C ALA A 160 21.49 12.86 -17.17
N ASN A 161 20.65 12.05 -16.53
CA ASN A 161 20.84 11.62 -15.13
C ASN A 161 21.96 10.57 -14.98
N LYS A 162 22.15 9.68 -15.96
CA LYS A 162 23.30 8.75 -16.00
C LYS A 162 24.65 9.45 -16.09
N ALA A 163 24.71 10.66 -16.67
CA ALA A 163 25.94 11.44 -16.78
C ALA A 163 26.43 12.02 -15.44
N ASN A 164 25.59 12.02 -14.39
CA ASN A 164 25.97 12.55 -13.08
C ASN A 164 25.31 11.75 -11.92
N PRO A 165 25.76 10.51 -11.65
CA PRO A 165 25.16 9.61 -10.65
C PRO A 165 25.21 10.10 -9.19
N LYS A 166 25.83 11.27 -8.95
CA LYS A 166 25.93 11.86 -7.61
C LYS A 166 24.68 12.65 -7.16
N SER A 167 23.73 12.98 -8.04
CA SER A 167 22.68 13.98 -7.74
C SER A 167 21.27 13.45 -7.45
N PHE A 168 20.94 12.18 -7.74
CA PHE A 168 19.55 11.73 -7.57
C PHE A 168 19.26 11.41 -6.10
N ARG A 169 18.47 12.27 -5.45
CA ARG A 169 18.01 12.12 -4.06
C ARG A 169 16.52 12.38 -4.00
N ILE A 170 15.79 11.45 -3.39
CA ILE A 170 14.35 11.60 -3.15
C ILE A 170 14.15 11.88 -1.66
N PHE A 171 13.40 12.94 -1.34
CA PHE A 171 13.04 13.31 0.03
C PHE A 171 11.57 12.98 0.28
N LEU A 172 11.32 12.02 1.16
CA LEU A 172 9.96 11.57 1.49
C LEU A 172 9.53 12.04 2.87
N LEU A 173 8.31 12.55 2.96
CA LEU A 173 7.60 12.86 4.19
C LEU A 173 6.60 11.72 4.45
N CYS A 174 7.00 10.78 5.28
CA CYS A 174 6.22 9.60 5.61
C CYS A 174 5.33 9.88 6.83
N GLU A 175 4.01 9.95 6.61
CA GLU A 175 3.00 9.89 7.66
C GLU A 175 2.73 8.43 8.00
N MET A 176 3.04 8.02 9.23
CA MET A 176 2.84 6.66 9.72
C MET A 176 1.65 6.64 10.68
N PRO A 177 0.38 6.49 10.26
CA PRO A 177 -0.73 6.32 11.20
C PRO A 177 -0.80 4.90 11.77
N LEU A 178 -1.14 4.75 13.05
CA LEU A 178 -1.48 3.46 13.67
C LEU A 178 -2.95 3.12 13.41
N GLU A 179 -3.21 1.98 12.79
CA GLU A 179 -4.57 1.45 12.57
C GLU A 179 -4.70 0.05 13.16
N TYR A 180 -5.54 -0.09 14.18
CA TYR A 180 -5.77 -1.35 14.89
C TYR A 180 -7.18 -1.84 14.62
N HIS A 181 -7.28 -3.12 14.24
CA HIS A 181 -8.57 -3.77 14.00
C HIS A 181 -8.69 -5.03 14.84
N PRO A 182 -9.87 -5.29 15.43
CA PRO A 182 -10.16 -6.58 16.04
C PRO A 182 -10.03 -7.69 15.00
N PHE A 183 -9.53 -8.85 15.42
CA PHE A 183 -9.35 -9.99 14.50
C PHE A 183 -10.68 -10.51 13.93
N ASP A 184 -11.75 -10.52 14.73
CA ASP A 184 -13.09 -10.99 14.36
C ASP A 184 -14.21 -10.23 15.09
N ASP A 185 -15.48 -10.51 14.73
CA ASP A 185 -16.66 -9.87 15.33
C ASP A 185 -16.77 -10.13 16.85
N GLN A 186 -16.31 -11.29 17.32
CA GLN A 186 -16.36 -11.65 18.74
C GLN A 186 -15.35 -10.83 19.53
N GLU A 187 -14.16 -10.60 18.96
CA GLU A 187 -13.13 -9.74 19.50
C GLU A 187 -13.60 -8.29 19.58
N GLU A 188 -14.29 -7.79 18.55
CA GLU A 188 -14.86 -6.45 18.56
C GLU A 188 -15.91 -6.30 19.67
N GLN A 189 -16.80 -7.29 19.81
CA GLN A 189 -17.80 -7.30 20.89
C GLN A 189 -17.14 -7.34 22.26
N ARG A 190 -16.10 -8.16 22.44
CA ARG A 190 -15.33 -8.27 23.69
C ARG A 190 -14.63 -6.97 24.04
N LEU A 191 -13.95 -6.35 23.07
CA LEU A 191 -13.28 -5.06 23.24
C LEU A 191 -14.28 -4.01 23.74
N ASN A 192 -15.42 -3.89 23.06
CA ASN A 192 -16.47 -2.93 23.42
C ASN A 192 -17.06 -3.22 24.80
N ALA A 193 -17.42 -4.48 25.09
CA ALA A 193 -17.95 -4.88 26.40
C ALA A 193 -16.97 -4.62 27.55
N THR A 194 -15.69 -4.93 27.35
CA THR A 194 -14.65 -4.75 28.36
C THR A 194 -14.37 -3.25 28.60
N ARG A 195 -14.37 -2.44 27.53
CA ARG A 195 -14.24 -0.99 27.64
C ARG A 195 -15.40 -0.36 28.40
N GLU A 196 -16.63 -0.72 28.07
CA GLU A 196 -17.82 -0.19 28.76
C GLU A 196 -17.89 -0.65 30.22
N ALA A 197 -17.51 -1.90 30.52
CA ALA A 197 -17.37 -2.37 31.90
C ALA A 197 -16.36 -1.53 32.68
N PHE A 198 -15.15 -1.32 32.13
CA PHE A 198 -14.12 -0.48 32.73
C PHE A 198 -14.63 0.95 33.01
N TYR A 199 -15.30 1.58 32.04
CA TYR A 199 -15.85 2.92 32.22
C TYR A 199 -16.96 2.96 33.27
N THR A 200 -17.82 1.94 33.31
CA THR A 200 -18.93 1.87 34.28
C THR A 200 -18.40 1.70 35.70
N GLU A 201 -17.48 0.77 35.92
CA GLU A 201 -16.86 0.49 37.23
C GLU A 201 -16.07 1.68 37.77
N ASN A 202 -15.56 2.54 36.89
CA ASN A 202 -14.76 3.71 37.25
C ASN A 202 -15.51 5.04 37.15
N THR A 203 -16.82 5.03 36.87
CA THR A 203 -17.64 6.23 36.93
C THR A 203 -18.03 6.50 38.38
N ARG A 204 -17.49 7.58 38.95
CA ARG A 204 -17.67 7.93 40.37
C ARG A 204 -18.26 9.33 40.58
N ASP A 205 -18.44 10.10 39.52
CA ASP A 205 -18.85 11.50 39.59
C ASP A 205 -19.75 11.90 38.42
N THR A 206 -20.29 13.10 38.50
CA THR A 206 -21.26 13.69 37.56
C THR A 206 -20.73 13.87 36.14
N HIS A 207 -19.44 14.16 35.98
CA HIS A 207 -18.83 14.35 34.66
C HIS A 207 -17.61 13.43 34.49
N GLN A 208 -17.38 12.98 33.24
CA GLN A 208 -16.27 12.10 32.90
C GLN A 208 -15.61 12.53 31.57
N ASP A 209 -14.28 12.57 31.55
CA ASP A 209 -13.52 12.59 30.31
C ASP A 209 -13.00 11.17 30.05
N LYS A 210 -13.55 10.53 29.02
CA LYS A 210 -13.15 9.19 28.59
C LYS A 210 -12.25 9.30 27.36
N SER A 211 -11.16 8.53 27.31
CA SER A 211 -10.35 8.42 26.10
C SER A 211 -9.83 7.00 25.88
N SER A 212 -9.55 6.71 24.61
CA SER A 212 -8.94 5.48 24.13
C SER A 212 -7.75 5.85 23.26
N ALA A 213 -6.61 5.19 23.49
CA ALA A 213 -5.38 5.42 22.73
C ALA A 213 -4.83 4.09 22.23
N ASN A 214 -4.56 4.02 20.93
CA ASN A 214 -3.81 2.93 20.31
C ASN A 214 -2.32 3.25 20.43
N LEU A 215 -1.56 2.33 21.00
CA LEU A 215 -0.14 2.45 21.30
C LEU A 215 0.57 1.21 20.79
N ILE A 216 1.85 1.34 20.48
CA ILE A 216 2.69 0.22 20.09
C ILE A 216 3.81 0.05 21.12
N ASP A 217 4.17 -1.19 21.42
CA ASP A 217 5.26 -1.54 22.34
C ASP A 217 6.63 -1.34 21.69
N PHE A 218 6.86 -0.10 21.25
CA PHE A 218 8.08 0.37 20.63
C PHE A 218 8.21 1.87 20.90
N GLY A 219 9.01 2.24 21.90
CA GLY A 219 9.22 3.64 22.30
C GLY A 219 9.84 4.52 21.20
N GLY A 220 10.45 3.89 20.18
CA GLY A 220 10.97 4.55 18.99
C GLY A 220 9.88 5.00 18.01
N TYR A 221 8.63 4.54 18.15
CA TYR A 221 7.58 4.83 17.18
C TYR A 221 7.30 6.32 16.99
N ARG A 222 7.29 6.77 15.74
CA ARG A 222 6.98 8.12 15.29
C ARG A 222 5.90 8.08 14.22
N THR A 223 4.98 9.03 14.30
CA THR A 223 3.90 9.20 13.32
C THR A 223 4.31 9.99 12.08
N HIS A 224 5.45 10.68 12.13
CA HIS A 224 5.97 11.54 11.06
C HIS A 224 7.47 11.33 10.98
N ILE A 225 7.94 10.83 9.84
CA ILE A 225 9.35 10.51 9.58
C ILE A 225 9.71 11.08 8.22
N MET A 226 10.93 11.58 8.10
CA MET A 226 11.50 11.96 6.82
C MET A 226 12.47 10.88 6.36
N VAL A 227 12.35 10.41 5.12
CA VAL A 227 13.25 9.40 4.54
C VAL A 227 14.01 10.02 3.39
N VAL A 228 15.32 9.79 3.35
CA VAL A 228 16.21 10.21 2.27
C VAL A 228 16.60 8.97 1.47
N LEU A 229 16.06 8.82 0.27
CA LEU A 229 16.39 7.72 -0.64
C LEU A 229 17.47 8.16 -1.64
N ARG A 230 18.46 7.30 -1.87
CA ARG A 230 19.55 7.54 -2.82
C ARG A 230 19.96 6.23 -3.48
N GLU A 231 20.23 6.29 -4.77
CA GLU A 231 20.74 5.13 -5.50
C GLU A 231 22.19 4.80 -5.05
N ASN A 232 22.43 3.56 -4.63
CA ASN A 232 23.75 2.91 -4.51
C ASN A 232 24.81 3.50 -3.54
N THR A 233 24.49 4.12 -2.39
CA THR A 233 25.52 4.41 -1.34
C THR A 233 24.96 4.49 0.09
N ASP A 234 25.67 3.90 1.05
CA ASP A 234 25.35 3.87 2.50
C ASP A 234 25.74 5.14 3.29
N ASP A 235 26.24 6.19 2.64
CA ASP A 235 26.72 7.38 3.36
C ASP A 235 25.64 8.44 3.58
N SER A 236 25.26 8.59 4.85
CA SER A 236 24.41 9.64 5.41
C SER A 236 25.03 11.05 5.37
N ASP A 237 26.26 11.19 4.86
CA ASP A 237 27.02 12.44 4.83
C ASP A 237 26.75 13.28 3.57
N ALA A 238 25.62 13.99 3.62
CA ALA A 238 25.53 15.44 3.43
C ALA A 238 24.06 15.78 3.23
N ARG A 239 23.27 15.74 4.32
CA ARG A 239 21.93 16.33 4.34
C ARG A 239 22.03 17.75 3.77
N PRO A 240 21.18 18.14 2.79
CA PRO A 240 21.16 19.51 2.32
C PRO A 240 21.09 20.50 3.48
N TRP A 241 21.78 21.64 3.36
CA TRP A 241 21.88 22.62 4.44
C TRP A 241 20.51 23.02 5.03
N TRP A 242 19.48 23.07 4.19
CA TRP A 242 18.12 23.44 4.58
C TRP A 242 17.44 22.39 5.46
N MET A 243 17.91 21.13 5.50
CA MET A 243 17.36 20.06 6.35
C MET A 243 17.87 20.10 7.79
N HIS A 244 18.85 20.94 8.11
CA HIS A 244 19.30 21.03 9.49
C HIS A 244 18.26 21.76 10.36
N TYR A 245 17.92 21.15 11.50
CA TYR A 245 16.94 21.73 12.43
C TYR A 245 17.30 23.15 12.90
N TRP A 246 18.60 23.47 13.02
CA TRP A 246 19.04 24.82 13.41
C TRP A 246 18.71 25.87 12.34
N VAL A 247 18.69 25.52 11.05
CA VAL A 247 18.23 26.43 9.98
C VAL A 247 16.75 26.73 10.17
N TYR A 248 15.94 25.69 10.42
CA TYR A 248 14.53 25.86 10.72
C TYR A 248 14.29 26.72 11.98
N LEU A 249 15.10 26.53 13.02
CA LEU A 249 15.06 27.32 14.24
C LEU A 249 15.36 28.80 13.98
N ILE A 250 16.43 29.10 13.23
CA ILE A 250 16.79 30.49 12.87
C ILE A 250 15.67 31.11 12.02
N CYS A 251 15.20 30.42 10.99
CA CYS A 251 14.08 30.91 10.18
C CYS A 251 12.84 31.17 11.04
N THR A 252 12.57 30.33 12.05
CA THR A 252 11.42 30.49 12.93
C THR A 252 11.55 31.71 13.85
N ILE A 253 12.74 31.94 14.43
CA ILE A 253 13.07 33.11 15.25
C ILE A 253 13.01 34.39 14.42
N CYS A 254 13.50 34.33 13.17
CA CYS A 254 13.46 35.46 12.24
C CYS A 254 12.11 35.64 11.53
N LEU A 255 11.03 35.00 12.00
CA LEU A 255 9.68 35.08 11.44
C LEU A 255 9.57 34.62 9.97
N MET A 256 10.56 33.90 9.45
CA MET A 256 10.64 33.30 8.12
C MET A 256 10.21 31.82 8.11
N SER A 257 9.47 31.37 9.12
CA SER A 257 8.99 29.98 9.23
C SER A 257 8.10 29.56 8.05
N VAL A 258 7.20 30.44 7.58
CA VAL A 258 6.27 30.12 6.48
C VAL A 258 7.00 29.97 5.13
N PRO A 259 7.85 30.93 4.70
CA PRO A 259 8.66 30.74 3.50
C PRO A 259 9.55 29.50 3.57
N TYR A 260 10.18 29.24 4.72
CA TYR A 260 10.97 28.03 4.91
C TYR A 260 10.12 26.76 4.72
N ARG A 261 8.94 26.68 5.36
CA ARG A 261 8.07 25.50 5.24
C ARG A 261 7.56 25.30 3.81
N TYR A 262 7.23 26.38 3.10
CA TYR A 262 6.84 26.32 1.70
C TYR A 262 7.96 25.76 0.82
N TYR A 263 9.19 26.23 1.02
CA TYR A 263 10.36 25.69 0.34
C TYR A 263 10.62 24.23 0.74
N PHE A 264 10.61 23.90 2.03
CA PHE A 264 10.80 22.55 2.54
C PHE A 264 9.81 21.56 1.92
N PHE A 265 8.50 21.88 1.92
CA PHE A 265 7.47 21.01 1.35
C PHE A 265 7.54 20.91 -0.18
N SER A 266 8.04 21.93 -0.88
CA SER A 266 8.20 21.84 -2.34
C SER A 266 9.35 20.93 -2.75
N GLN A 267 10.36 20.75 -1.89
CA GLN A 267 11.48 19.83 -2.11
C GLN A 267 11.15 18.38 -1.76
N CYS A 268 10.10 18.13 -1.00
CA CYS A 268 9.77 16.81 -0.49
C CYS A 268 8.47 16.28 -1.09
N LYS A 269 8.29 14.95 -1.04
CA LYS A 269 7.04 14.32 -1.45
C LYS A 269 6.41 13.56 -0.32
N LYS A 270 5.09 13.60 -0.28
CA LYS A 270 4.32 13.01 0.79
C LYS A 270 4.08 11.53 0.49
N ALA A 271 4.21 10.71 1.52
CA ALA A 271 3.80 9.32 1.51
C ALA A 271 3.03 9.02 2.79
N ARG A 272 1.97 8.22 2.68
CA ARG A 272 1.25 7.69 3.84
C ARG A 272 1.57 6.21 3.98
N TRP A 273 2.01 5.81 5.16
CA TRP A 273 2.45 4.46 5.49
C TRP A 273 1.68 3.92 6.68
N GLU A 274 0.56 3.27 6.40
CA GLU A 274 -0.31 2.77 7.44
C GLU A 274 0.31 1.58 8.16
N VAL A 275 0.43 1.69 9.49
CA VAL A 275 0.87 0.63 10.38
C VAL A 275 -0.37 -0.14 10.83
N LEU A 276 -0.59 -1.28 10.19
CA LEU A 276 -1.84 -2.02 10.30
C LEU A 276 -1.64 -3.27 11.18
N LYS A 277 -2.35 -3.31 12.31
CA LYS A 277 -2.30 -4.43 13.25
C LYS A 277 -3.69 -5.02 13.46
N HIS A 278 -3.82 -6.33 13.28
CA HIS A 278 -4.98 -7.11 13.71
C HIS A 278 -4.67 -7.74 15.06
N PHE A 279 -5.53 -7.56 16.05
CA PHE A 279 -5.25 -8.05 17.40
C PHE A 279 -6.36 -8.97 17.92
N SER A 280 -6.00 -9.87 18.83
CA SER A 280 -6.96 -10.67 19.57
C SER A 280 -6.48 -11.01 20.98
N HIS A 281 -7.43 -11.25 21.89
CA HIS A 281 -7.17 -11.81 23.21
C HIS A 281 -6.72 -13.28 23.18
N LYS A 282 -6.80 -13.96 22.02
CA LYS A 282 -6.29 -15.32 21.85
C LYS A 282 -4.80 -15.30 21.50
N HIS A 283 -4.07 -16.35 21.91
CA HIS A 283 -2.68 -16.53 21.50
C HIS A 283 -2.57 -17.05 20.06
N GLU A 284 -1.43 -16.78 19.44
CA GLU A 284 -1.06 -17.36 18.16
C GLU A 284 -1.11 -18.90 18.22
N GLY A 285 -1.89 -19.51 17.32
CA GLY A 285 -2.09 -20.96 17.25
C GLY A 285 -3.30 -21.50 18.01
N ALA A 286 -4.09 -20.65 18.69
CA ALA A 286 -5.37 -21.04 19.27
C ALA A 286 -6.41 -21.44 18.20
N GLU A 287 -7.48 -22.14 18.61
CA GLU A 287 -8.56 -22.52 17.70
C GLU A 287 -9.21 -21.29 17.04
N GLY A 288 -9.24 -21.27 15.69
CA GLY A 288 -9.67 -20.13 14.88
C GLY A 288 -8.57 -19.13 14.51
N TRP A 289 -7.35 -19.23 15.06
CA TRP A 289 -6.25 -18.30 14.75
C TRP A 289 -5.77 -18.38 13.28
N ASN A 290 -5.88 -19.55 12.66
CA ASN A 290 -5.50 -19.75 11.26
C ASN A 290 -6.49 -19.11 10.26
N MET A 291 -7.57 -18.50 10.74
CA MET A 291 -8.51 -17.74 9.89
C MET A 291 -7.87 -16.42 9.47
N GLU A 292 -8.25 -15.91 8.30
CA GLU A 292 -7.88 -14.55 7.93
C GLU A 292 -8.69 -13.54 8.77
N PRO A 293 -8.05 -12.48 9.32
CA PRO A 293 -8.77 -11.45 10.07
C PRO A 293 -9.97 -10.87 9.28
N ARG A 294 -10.96 -10.33 10.00
CA ARG A 294 -12.17 -9.76 9.38
C ARG A 294 -11.84 -8.57 8.50
N ASP A 295 -11.14 -7.61 9.08
CA ASP A 295 -10.81 -6.33 8.46
C ASP A 295 -9.43 -6.37 7.82
N THR A 296 -9.00 -7.54 7.31
CA THR A 296 -7.74 -7.65 6.56
C THR A 296 -7.67 -6.58 5.49
N ARG A 297 -6.46 -6.11 5.22
CA ARG A 297 -6.19 -5.20 4.11
C ARG A 297 -6.78 -5.73 2.80
N SER A 298 -6.83 -7.06 2.64
CA SER A 298 -7.44 -7.70 1.48
C SER A 298 -8.97 -7.55 1.39
N LYS A 299 -9.69 -7.39 2.51
CA LYS A 299 -11.16 -7.31 2.59
C LYS A 299 -11.68 -5.88 2.77
N ARG A 300 -10.88 -4.96 3.31
CA ARG A 300 -11.26 -3.55 3.51
C ARG A 300 -11.62 -2.88 2.18
N THR A 301 -12.68 -2.06 2.22
CA THR A 301 -13.24 -1.33 1.06
C THR A 301 -12.69 0.09 0.95
N ASP A 302 -11.92 0.58 1.93
CA ASP A 302 -11.16 1.80 1.76
C ASP A 302 -10.09 1.59 0.69
N ALA A 303 -9.79 2.65 -0.04
CA ALA A 303 -8.96 2.54 -1.22
C ALA A 303 -7.49 2.17 -0.85
N ALA A 304 -7.02 2.49 0.36
CA ALA A 304 -5.64 2.29 0.80
C ALA A 304 -5.39 0.81 1.14
N SER A 305 -6.45 0.11 1.53
CA SER A 305 -6.42 -1.32 1.73
C SER A 305 -6.63 -2.10 0.43
N ARG A 306 -7.48 -1.57 -0.46
CA ARG A 306 -7.59 -2.08 -1.84
C ARG A 306 -6.25 -2.02 -2.57
N ALA A 307 -5.43 -1.00 -2.30
CA ALA A 307 -4.12 -0.70 -2.88
C ALA A 307 -3.02 -1.79 -2.73
N PHE A 308 -3.18 -2.81 -1.88
CA PHE A 308 -2.09 -3.75 -1.53
C PHE A 308 -2.50 -5.23 -1.41
N ARG A 309 -3.61 -5.62 -2.04
CA ARG A 309 -4.24 -6.96 -1.97
C ARG A 309 -3.36 -8.16 -2.39
N GLY A 310 -2.21 -7.93 -3.04
CA GLY A 310 -1.35 -8.96 -3.63
C GLY A 310 0.02 -9.20 -2.96
N VAL A 311 0.31 -8.54 -1.84
CA VAL A 311 1.63 -8.65 -1.16
C VAL A 311 1.69 -9.91 -0.27
N LYS A 312 2.72 -10.74 -0.46
CA LYS A 312 2.97 -11.97 0.31
C LYS A 312 3.38 -11.65 1.76
N ARG A 313 2.89 -12.46 2.70
CA ARG A 313 3.28 -12.41 4.13
C ARG A 313 4.72 -12.90 4.29
N GLU A 314 5.58 -12.13 4.96
CA GLU A 314 6.70 -12.70 5.71
C GLU A 314 6.18 -13.13 7.09
N THR A 315 5.52 -14.28 7.14
CA THR A 315 5.32 -14.97 8.43
C THR A 315 6.42 -16.02 8.57
N GLN A 316 7.25 -15.90 9.61
CA GLN A 316 8.03 -17.03 10.12
C GLN A 316 7.04 -18.17 10.41
N GLN A 317 7.14 -19.27 9.66
CA GLN A 317 6.26 -20.43 9.83
C GLN A 317 6.47 -21.03 11.23
N PRO A 318 5.45 -21.10 12.10
CA PRO A 318 5.38 -22.13 13.11
C PRO A 318 4.96 -23.42 12.39
N SER A 319 5.67 -24.50 12.70
CA SER A 319 5.39 -25.87 12.27
C SER A 319 3.88 -26.20 12.33
N ARG A 320 3.23 -26.36 11.17
CA ARG A 320 1.82 -26.76 11.09
C ARG A 320 1.68 -28.25 11.39
N GLN A 321 1.21 -28.58 12.59
CA GLN A 321 0.47 -29.83 12.82
C GLN A 321 -1.02 -29.52 12.90
N GLY A 322 -1.80 -30.23 12.08
CA GLY A 322 -3.26 -30.33 12.19
C GLY A 322 -4.04 -29.22 11.47
N VAL A 323 -4.31 -29.39 10.18
CA VAL A 323 -5.65 -29.55 9.56
C VAL A 323 -5.42 -29.81 8.06
N SER A 324 -5.46 -31.08 7.63
CA SER A 324 -5.88 -31.54 6.28
C SER A 324 -5.69 -33.06 6.13
N ALA A 325 -6.26 -33.85 7.02
CA ALA A 325 -6.17 -35.32 6.98
C ALA A 325 -7.11 -35.98 5.94
N ALA A 326 -7.69 -35.21 5.01
CA ALA A 326 -8.57 -35.74 3.95
C ALA A 326 -8.02 -35.56 2.53
N TRP A 327 -6.82 -34.99 2.38
CA TRP A 327 -6.12 -34.82 1.09
C TRP A 327 -4.71 -35.45 1.09
N GLU A 328 -4.33 -36.18 2.15
CA GLU A 328 -2.98 -36.77 2.29
C GLU A 328 -2.93 -38.31 2.19
N GLU A 329 -4.05 -39.01 2.11
CA GLU A 329 -4.05 -40.45 1.80
C GLU A 329 -4.04 -40.66 0.27
N GLY A 330 -2.85 -40.51 -0.32
CA GLY A 330 -2.62 -40.72 -1.74
C GLY A 330 -1.24 -40.30 -2.25
N LYS A 331 -0.34 -39.81 -1.39
CA LYS A 331 1.08 -39.66 -1.76
C LYS A 331 1.78 -41.02 -1.66
N GLU A 332 1.52 -41.89 -2.63
CA GLU A 332 2.63 -42.68 -3.15
C GLU A 332 3.68 -41.68 -3.59
N THR A 333 4.92 -41.90 -3.15
CA THR A 333 6.10 -41.12 -3.53
C THR A 333 6.08 -40.90 -5.03
N LEU A 334 5.67 -39.70 -5.46
CA LEU A 334 5.84 -39.26 -6.83
C LEU A 334 7.32 -39.42 -7.11
N ASN A 335 7.63 -40.42 -7.94
CA ASN A 335 8.94 -40.67 -8.47
C ASN A 335 9.25 -39.45 -9.33
N VAL A 336 9.79 -38.40 -8.71
CA VAL A 336 10.30 -37.23 -9.40
C VAL A 336 11.44 -37.79 -10.22
N GLY A 337 11.19 -38.00 -11.51
CA GLY A 337 12.20 -38.44 -12.45
C GLY A 337 13.44 -37.54 -12.36
N PRO A 338 14.57 -37.97 -12.94
CA PRO A 338 15.78 -37.14 -12.95
C PRO A 338 15.44 -35.73 -13.43
N PRO A 339 16.07 -34.68 -12.85
CA PRO A 339 15.80 -33.30 -13.22
C PRO A 339 15.90 -33.17 -14.73
N VAL A 340 14.79 -32.77 -15.36
CA VAL A 340 14.78 -32.49 -16.79
C VAL A 340 15.72 -31.30 -16.99
N GLU A 341 16.88 -31.54 -17.60
CA GLU A 341 17.75 -30.48 -18.09
C GLU A 341 17.04 -29.79 -19.25
N VAL A 342 16.22 -28.78 -18.93
CA VAL A 342 15.63 -27.91 -19.94
C VAL A 342 16.67 -26.82 -20.23
N PRO A 343 17.24 -26.73 -21.45
CA PRO A 343 18.12 -25.63 -21.80
C PRO A 343 17.24 -24.39 -22.01
N ILE A 344 17.02 -23.66 -20.93
CA ILE A 344 16.10 -22.52 -20.88
C ILE A 344 16.91 -21.24 -21.09
N GLY A 345 16.69 -20.57 -22.22
CA GLY A 345 16.98 -19.15 -22.32
C GLY A 345 15.87 -18.35 -21.62
N VAL A 346 16.20 -17.14 -21.17
CA VAL A 346 15.17 -16.14 -20.89
C VAL A 346 14.67 -15.54 -22.21
N PRO A 347 13.56 -14.79 -22.19
CA PRO A 347 13.12 -14.08 -23.38
C PRO A 347 14.19 -13.12 -23.92
N SER A 348 14.30 -13.00 -25.24
CA SER A 348 15.43 -12.29 -25.86
C SER A 348 15.45 -10.78 -25.58
N TYR A 349 14.29 -10.22 -25.24
CA TYR A 349 14.09 -8.80 -24.90
C TYR A 349 14.41 -8.49 -23.43
N TRP A 350 14.72 -9.50 -22.61
CA TRP A 350 15.15 -9.27 -21.23
C TRP A 350 16.53 -8.64 -21.19
N LYS A 351 16.76 -7.79 -20.19
CA LYS A 351 18.08 -7.21 -19.93
C LYS A 351 19.01 -8.28 -19.34
N ASN A 352 18.49 -9.13 -18.46
CA ASN A 352 19.24 -10.18 -17.79
C ASN A 352 19.12 -11.49 -18.55
N GLN A 353 20.21 -11.92 -19.20
CA GLN A 353 20.24 -13.11 -20.07
C GLN A 353 20.84 -14.37 -19.43
N ASP A 354 21.47 -14.24 -18.26
CA ASP A 354 22.25 -15.31 -17.62
C ASP A 354 21.53 -15.87 -16.38
N LEU A 355 20.80 -16.98 -16.56
CA LEU A 355 20.07 -17.66 -15.46
C LEU A 355 20.99 -18.32 -14.42
N SER A 356 22.31 -18.44 -14.67
CA SER A 356 23.24 -18.92 -13.65
C SER A 356 23.42 -17.89 -12.52
N LYS A 357 23.08 -16.62 -12.79
CA LYS A 357 23.08 -15.55 -11.81
C LYS A 357 21.65 -15.29 -11.33
N HIS A 358 21.51 -15.10 -10.02
CA HIS A 358 20.24 -14.65 -9.48
C HIS A 358 19.99 -13.19 -9.86
N PHE A 359 18.80 -12.89 -10.35
CA PHE A 359 18.34 -11.52 -10.58
C PHE A 359 16.84 -11.41 -10.28
N ASP A 360 16.45 -10.24 -9.79
CA ASP A 360 15.08 -9.81 -9.52
C ASP A 360 15.05 -8.29 -9.78
N GLU A 361 14.92 -7.94 -11.06
CA GLU A 361 14.97 -6.56 -11.53
C GLU A 361 13.60 -6.08 -11.99
N LYS A 362 13.30 -4.82 -11.66
CA LYS A 362 12.08 -4.11 -12.04
C LYS A 362 12.47 -3.02 -13.01
N ILE A 363 12.15 -3.21 -14.28
CA ILE A 363 12.66 -2.40 -15.38
C ILE A 363 11.54 -1.51 -15.90
N ASN A 364 11.69 -0.20 -15.74
CA ASN A 364 10.81 0.75 -16.40
C ASN A 364 11.00 0.68 -17.91
N LEU A 365 9.91 0.46 -18.64
CA LEU A 365 9.94 0.42 -20.09
C LEU A 365 10.10 1.82 -20.68
N SER A 366 10.70 1.88 -21.87
CA SER A 366 10.81 3.13 -22.63
C SER A 366 9.43 3.68 -23.01
N VAL A 367 9.37 4.95 -23.42
CA VAL A 367 8.13 5.59 -23.91
C VAL A 367 7.56 4.83 -25.12
N GLU A 368 8.43 4.37 -26.03
CA GLU A 368 8.02 3.60 -27.21
C GLU A 368 7.39 2.25 -26.84
N GLU A 369 8.00 1.50 -25.91
CA GLU A 369 7.46 0.23 -25.44
C GLU A 369 6.16 0.42 -24.63
N THR A 370 6.10 1.49 -23.84
CA THR A 370 4.89 1.90 -23.10
C THR A 370 3.74 2.20 -24.07
N GLN A 371 4.01 2.85 -25.20
CA GLN A 371 3.00 3.11 -26.23
C GLN A 371 2.49 1.82 -26.87
N LYS A 372 3.35 0.80 -27.04
CA LYS A 372 2.90 -0.51 -27.52
C LYS A 372 1.99 -1.22 -26.50
N MET A 373 2.24 -1.02 -25.20
CA MET A 373 1.36 -1.51 -24.15
C MET A 373 0.01 -0.77 -24.14
N GLN A 374 0.01 0.54 -24.38
CA GLN A 374 -1.23 1.32 -24.56
C GLN A 374 -2.06 0.76 -25.71
N THR A 375 -1.44 0.48 -26.87
CA THR A 375 -2.13 -0.14 -28.00
C THR A 375 -2.73 -1.50 -27.62
N LEU A 376 -1.99 -2.33 -26.88
CA LEU A 376 -2.51 -3.62 -26.40
C LEU A 376 -3.74 -3.45 -25.50
N LEU A 377 -3.73 -2.47 -24.59
CA LEU A 377 -4.90 -2.16 -23.75
C LEU A 377 -6.09 -1.71 -24.58
N ASP A 378 -5.86 -0.83 -25.57
CA ASP A 378 -6.91 -0.29 -26.45
C ASP A 378 -7.57 -1.38 -27.30
N VAL A 379 -6.78 -2.26 -27.95
CA VAL A 379 -7.34 -3.32 -28.82
C VAL A 379 -8.04 -4.43 -28.04
N THR A 380 -7.67 -4.63 -26.77
CA THR A 380 -8.29 -5.63 -25.89
C THR A 380 -9.42 -5.05 -25.04
N PHE A 381 -9.66 -3.74 -25.13
CA PHE A 381 -10.73 -3.08 -24.40
C PHE A 381 -12.09 -3.46 -24.99
N LYS A 382 -13.08 -3.69 -24.11
CA LYS A 382 -14.47 -3.92 -24.49
C LYS A 382 -15.35 -3.00 -23.68
N ASP A 383 -16.27 -2.33 -24.36
CA ASP A 383 -17.31 -1.52 -23.73
C ASP A 383 -18.45 -2.42 -23.22
N LYS A 384 -18.14 -3.17 -22.16
CA LYS A 384 -19.08 -4.04 -21.44
C LYS A 384 -18.80 -3.90 -19.95
N ALA A 385 -19.85 -3.87 -19.14
CA ALA A 385 -19.72 -3.91 -17.69
C ALA A 385 -20.48 -5.13 -17.16
N THR A 386 -19.89 -5.80 -16.17
CA THR A 386 -20.53 -6.89 -15.44
C THR A 386 -20.93 -6.44 -14.04
N ARG A 387 -21.57 -7.33 -13.29
CA ARG A 387 -21.90 -7.12 -11.87
C ARG A 387 -20.68 -6.91 -10.97
N ASP A 388 -19.48 -7.25 -11.45
CA ASP A 388 -18.25 -7.14 -10.66
C ASP A 388 -17.79 -5.68 -10.55
N ARG A 389 -18.18 -4.82 -11.50
CA ARG A 389 -17.93 -3.37 -11.43
C ARG A 389 -18.86 -2.72 -10.41
N ARG A 390 -18.32 -2.41 -9.23
CA ARG A 390 -19.11 -1.89 -8.10
C ARG A 390 -19.44 -0.39 -8.19
N SER A 391 -18.63 0.41 -8.90
CA SER A 391 -18.79 1.87 -8.96
C SER A 391 -18.04 2.51 -10.13
N GLY A 392 -18.40 3.74 -10.51
CA GLY A 392 -17.61 4.59 -11.41
C GLY A 392 -17.95 4.57 -12.89
N GLY A 393 -18.99 3.84 -13.31
CA GLY A 393 -19.35 3.72 -14.74
C GLY A 393 -18.29 2.97 -15.55
N MET A 394 -18.59 2.71 -16.83
CA MET A 394 -17.62 2.14 -17.76
C MET A 394 -16.73 3.27 -18.29
N PRO A 395 -15.40 3.22 -18.13
CA PRO A 395 -14.52 4.19 -18.77
C PRO A 395 -14.58 4.09 -20.30
N THR A 396 -14.27 5.18 -20.98
CA THR A 396 -14.10 5.20 -22.44
C THR A 396 -12.76 4.63 -22.87
N ARG A 397 -11.72 4.79 -22.02
CA ARG A 397 -10.37 4.28 -22.29
C ARG A 397 -9.56 4.09 -21.00
N LEU A 398 -8.58 3.17 -21.04
CA LEU A 398 -7.55 3.03 -20.01
C LEU A 398 -6.26 3.71 -20.50
N VAL A 399 -5.80 4.75 -19.81
CA VAL A 399 -4.64 5.55 -20.23
C VAL A 399 -3.41 5.13 -19.43
N VAL A 400 -2.48 4.45 -20.09
CA VAL A 400 -1.22 3.98 -19.51
C VAL A 400 -0.35 5.17 -19.15
N SER A 401 0.12 5.17 -17.90
CA SER A 401 1.06 6.16 -17.39
C SER A 401 2.48 5.60 -17.26
N GLN A 402 2.62 4.32 -16.93
CA GLN A 402 3.91 3.67 -16.72
C GLN A 402 3.77 2.15 -16.89
N VAL A 403 4.82 1.51 -17.40
CA VAL A 403 4.91 0.05 -17.50
C VAL A 403 6.23 -0.41 -16.93
N ILE A 404 6.17 -1.41 -16.06
CA ILE A 404 7.31 -2.00 -15.37
C ILE A 404 7.39 -3.47 -15.78
N ARG A 405 8.53 -3.90 -16.34
CA ARG A 405 8.81 -5.30 -16.62
C ARG A 405 9.49 -5.95 -15.42
N MET A 406 9.00 -7.12 -15.04
CA MET A 406 9.54 -7.94 -13.96
C MET A 406 10.47 -9.00 -14.56
N GLU A 407 11.74 -8.99 -14.18
CA GLU A 407 12.73 -10.01 -14.53
C GLU A 407 13.18 -10.71 -13.24
N ASP A 408 12.55 -11.84 -12.90
CA ASP A 408 12.88 -12.67 -11.74
C ASP A 408 13.34 -14.07 -12.20
N SER A 409 14.60 -14.40 -11.96
CA SER A 409 15.18 -15.67 -12.39
C SER A 409 14.61 -16.88 -11.65
N LYS A 410 14.26 -16.77 -10.36
CA LYS A 410 13.66 -17.86 -9.59
C LYS A 410 12.25 -18.15 -10.06
N MET A 411 11.44 -17.12 -10.25
CA MET A 411 10.07 -17.29 -10.72
C MET A 411 10.06 -17.81 -12.16
N TRP A 412 10.95 -17.31 -13.01
CA TRP A 412 11.12 -17.81 -14.38
C TRP A 412 11.50 -19.29 -14.41
N MET A 413 12.47 -19.72 -13.58
CA MET A 413 12.85 -21.15 -13.52
C MET A 413 11.67 -22.04 -13.12
N ARG A 414 10.83 -21.63 -12.16
CA ARG A 414 9.63 -22.39 -11.77
C ARG A 414 8.61 -22.46 -12.92
N PHE A 415 8.41 -21.34 -13.60
CA PHE A 415 7.53 -21.26 -14.77
C PHE A 415 7.98 -22.19 -15.91
N GLU A 416 9.27 -22.23 -16.19
CA GLU A 416 9.85 -23.06 -17.26
C GLU A 416 9.87 -24.55 -16.90
N GLN A 417 10.13 -24.89 -15.63
CA GLN A 417 9.95 -26.25 -15.14
C GLN A 417 8.50 -26.71 -15.32
N LYS A 418 7.53 -25.83 -15.05
CA LYS A 418 6.11 -26.12 -15.27
C LYS A 418 5.79 -26.29 -16.75
N ARG A 419 6.34 -25.44 -17.62
CA ARG A 419 6.23 -25.56 -19.08
C ARG A 419 6.70 -26.92 -19.55
N ALA A 420 7.89 -27.34 -19.13
CA ALA A 420 8.47 -28.64 -19.49
C ALA A 420 7.62 -29.81 -18.97
N GLU A 421 7.11 -29.74 -17.73
CA GLU A 421 6.17 -30.71 -17.18
C GLU A 421 4.92 -30.83 -18.07
N MET A 422 4.32 -29.69 -18.45
CA MET A 422 3.11 -29.65 -19.27
C MET A 422 3.33 -30.19 -20.68
N CYS A 423 4.49 -29.97 -21.28
CA CYS A 423 4.87 -30.56 -22.58
C CYS A 423 4.81 -32.09 -22.57
N THR A 424 5.09 -32.75 -21.44
CA THR A 424 5.04 -34.22 -21.34
C THR A 424 3.64 -34.80 -21.33
N ARG A 425 2.60 -33.97 -21.11
CA ARG A 425 1.19 -34.40 -20.97
C ARG A 425 0.44 -34.52 -22.30
N GLY A 426 1.13 -34.36 -23.43
CA GLY A 426 0.57 -34.43 -24.77
C GLY A 426 -0.01 -33.11 -25.27
N ARG A 427 -0.37 -33.05 -26.56
CA ARG A 427 -0.88 -31.82 -27.20
C ARG A 427 -2.28 -31.45 -26.65
N PRO A 428 -2.47 -30.25 -26.09
CA PRO A 428 -3.78 -29.77 -25.67
C PRO A 428 -4.67 -29.43 -26.87
N GLN A 429 -5.99 -29.40 -26.66
CA GLN A 429 -6.88 -28.75 -27.61
C GLN A 429 -6.55 -27.25 -27.63
N LEU A 430 -6.25 -26.69 -28.81
CA LEU A 430 -5.88 -25.27 -28.90
C LEU A 430 -7.12 -24.39 -28.80
N ILE A 431 -6.99 -23.17 -28.27
CA ILE A 431 -8.14 -22.26 -28.10
C ILE A 431 -8.89 -21.99 -29.42
N LYS A 432 -8.15 -21.90 -30.53
CA LYS A 432 -8.71 -21.69 -31.88
C LYS A 432 -9.50 -22.89 -32.41
N GLU A 433 -9.36 -24.06 -31.78
CA GLU A 433 -10.05 -25.31 -32.12
C GLU A 433 -11.26 -25.56 -31.20
N MET A 434 -11.48 -24.72 -30.18
CA MET A 434 -12.60 -24.84 -29.26
C MET A 434 -13.88 -24.18 -29.82
N PRO A 435 -15.09 -24.59 -29.37
CA PRO A 435 -16.35 -24.04 -29.86
C PRO A 435 -16.51 -22.55 -29.53
N GLY A 436 -16.86 -21.72 -30.52
CA GLY A 436 -17.14 -20.30 -30.33
C GLY A 436 -15.90 -19.42 -30.06
N SER A 437 -14.71 -20.00 -29.97
CA SER A 437 -13.50 -19.30 -29.54
C SER A 437 -12.58 -18.97 -30.72
N GLY A 438 -12.48 -17.67 -31.02
CA GLY A 438 -11.37 -17.13 -31.79
C GLY A 438 -10.04 -17.20 -31.04
N ALA A 439 -8.97 -16.77 -31.69
CA ALA A 439 -7.65 -16.61 -31.06
C ALA A 439 -7.72 -15.74 -29.79
N PHE A 440 -6.69 -15.81 -28.96
CA PHE A 440 -6.56 -14.88 -27.83
C PHE A 440 -6.55 -13.43 -28.35
N LYS A 441 -7.29 -12.54 -27.69
CA LYS A 441 -7.33 -11.12 -28.05
C LYS A 441 -5.96 -10.44 -27.90
N THR A 442 -5.14 -10.95 -26.98
CA THR A 442 -3.75 -10.52 -26.76
C THR A 442 -2.78 -11.06 -27.81
N SER A 443 -3.23 -11.91 -28.73
CA SER A 443 -2.41 -12.54 -29.79
C SER A 443 -2.78 -12.09 -31.21
N GLN A 444 -3.57 -11.03 -31.39
CA GLN A 444 -3.97 -10.59 -32.74
C GLN A 444 -2.78 -10.04 -33.54
N ASP A 445 -2.61 -10.45 -34.79
CA ASP A 445 -1.51 -10.02 -35.66
C ASP A 445 -1.56 -8.50 -35.94
N GLY A 446 -0.65 -7.75 -35.33
CA GLY A 446 -0.44 -6.32 -35.54
C GLY A 446 1.01 -5.93 -35.21
N ASP A 447 1.35 -4.63 -35.23
CA ASP A 447 2.65 -4.09 -34.78
C ASP A 447 2.75 -4.13 -33.24
N LEU A 448 2.49 -5.31 -32.70
CA LEU A 448 2.41 -5.62 -31.29
C LEU A 448 3.81 -5.84 -30.71
N PRO A 449 4.00 -5.59 -29.39
CA PRO A 449 5.28 -5.74 -28.71
C PRO A 449 6.01 -7.06 -29.02
N LEU A 450 7.36 -7.02 -29.11
CA LEU A 450 8.20 -8.19 -29.38
C LEU A 450 7.93 -9.38 -28.45
N PHE A 451 7.54 -9.12 -27.19
CA PHE A 451 7.24 -10.16 -26.21
C PHE A 451 6.07 -11.07 -26.60
N LEU A 452 5.13 -10.59 -27.41
CA LEU A 452 4.01 -11.40 -27.90
C LEU A 452 4.44 -12.45 -28.95
N LYS A 453 5.69 -12.39 -29.43
CA LYS A 453 6.22 -13.29 -30.47
C LYS A 453 6.97 -14.51 -29.90
N GLU A 454 7.25 -14.55 -28.60
CA GLU A 454 8.02 -15.62 -27.93
C GLU A 454 7.15 -16.51 -27.03
N LEU A 455 5.93 -16.82 -27.48
CA LEU A 455 4.97 -17.68 -26.77
C LEU A 455 4.95 -19.11 -27.32
N THR A 456 4.86 -20.09 -26.44
CA THR A 456 4.65 -21.52 -26.76
C THR A 456 3.18 -21.77 -27.09
N THR A 457 2.79 -21.41 -28.32
CA THR A 457 1.41 -21.52 -28.78
C THR A 457 0.85 -22.95 -28.70
N ASP A 458 1.70 -23.98 -28.81
CA ASP A 458 1.33 -25.39 -28.68
C ASP A 458 0.91 -25.81 -27.26
N LEU A 459 1.14 -24.96 -26.26
CA LEU A 459 0.66 -25.14 -24.88
C LEU A 459 -0.49 -24.20 -24.50
N ASN A 460 -1.08 -23.48 -25.46
CA ASN A 460 -1.96 -22.35 -25.17
C ASN A 460 -1.28 -21.34 -24.21
N GLU A 461 0.03 -21.10 -24.37
CA GLU A 461 0.70 -20.01 -23.64
C GLU A 461 0.19 -18.67 -24.17
N ALA A 462 -0.31 -17.82 -23.28
CA ALA A 462 -0.90 -16.54 -23.63
C ALA A 462 -0.51 -15.46 -22.62
N TYR A 463 -0.55 -14.20 -23.06
CA TYR A 463 -0.61 -13.10 -22.11
C TYR A 463 -2.04 -12.81 -21.71
N LEU A 464 -2.29 -12.72 -20.41
CA LEU A 464 -3.60 -12.41 -19.85
C LEU A 464 -3.47 -11.33 -18.77
N PHE A 465 -4.50 -10.50 -18.65
CA PHE A 465 -4.57 -9.43 -17.67
C PHE A 465 -5.09 -9.94 -16.33
N HIS A 466 -4.52 -9.45 -15.24
CA HIS A 466 -5.07 -9.58 -13.89
C HIS A 466 -5.21 -8.20 -13.24
N GLY A 467 -6.41 -7.89 -12.76
CA GLY A 467 -6.70 -6.61 -12.13
C GLY A 467 -6.29 -6.59 -10.68
N SER A 468 -5.54 -5.58 -10.28
CA SER A 468 -5.17 -5.40 -8.89
C SER A 468 -5.04 -3.91 -8.59
N SER A 469 -4.58 -3.60 -7.40
CA SER A 469 -4.06 -2.30 -7.08
C SER A 469 -2.60 -2.14 -7.47
N PRO A 470 -2.07 -0.91 -7.56
CA PRO A 470 -0.64 -0.68 -7.80
C PRO A 470 0.30 -1.46 -6.86
N GLY A 471 0.09 -1.35 -5.55
CA GLY A 471 0.90 -2.08 -4.58
C GLY A 471 0.63 -3.58 -4.57
N GLY A 472 -0.62 -4.00 -4.83
CA GLY A 472 -0.95 -5.42 -4.97
C GLY A 472 -0.30 -6.06 -6.20
N ALA A 473 -0.30 -5.36 -7.34
CA ALA A 473 0.32 -5.78 -8.58
C ALA A 473 1.84 -5.91 -8.43
N LEU A 474 2.49 -4.92 -7.81
CA LEU A 474 3.92 -4.98 -7.52
C LEU A 474 4.26 -6.11 -6.54
N GLY A 475 3.43 -6.30 -5.50
CA GLY A 475 3.59 -7.41 -4.57
C GLY A 475 3.51 -8.79 -5.23
N ILE A 476 2.59 -8.97 -6.19
CA ILE A 476 2.49 -10.19 -7.00
C ILE A 476 3.68 -10.32 -7.95
N GLY A 477 4.09 -9.23 -8.58
CA GLY A 477 5.28 -9.20 -9.44
C GLY A 477 6.53 -9.68 -8.70
N GLU A 478 6.68 -9.29 -7.43
CA GLU A 478 7.80 -9.68 -6.58
C GLU A 478 7.75 -11.15 -6.13
N ASN A 479 6.57 -11.60 -5.71
CA ASN A 479 6.46 -12.79 -4.88
C ASN A 479 5.73 -13.96 -5.54
N GLY A 480 5.18 -13.74 -6.73
CA GLY A 480 4.24 -14.61 -7.40
C GLY A 480 2.83 -14.51 -6.81
N PHE A 481 1.91 -15.32 -7.37
CA PHE A 481 0.53 -15.38 -6.90
C PHE A 481 0.40 -16.22 -5.62
N ASP A 482 -0.25 -15.69 -4.59
CA ASP A 482 -0.59 -16.48 -3.41
C ASP A 482 -1.88 -17.28 -3.63
N MET A 483 -1.75 -18.53 -4.08
CA MET A 483 -2.88 -19.40 -4.40
C MET A 483 -3.80 -19.68 -3.20
N GLY A 484 -3.33 -19.51 -1.96
CA GLY A 484 -4.17 -19.63 -0.76
C GLY A 484 -5.14 -18.46 -0.55
N ARG A 485 -4.87 -17.33 -1.21
CA ARG A 485 -5.70 -16.10 -1.16
C ARG A 485 -6.51 -15.87 -2.41
N VAL A 486 -6.13 -16.51 -3.49
CA VAL A 486 -6.80 -16.42 -4.78
C VAL A 486 -8.20 -17.04 -4.66
N GLY A 487 -9.24 -16.28 -5.04
CA GLY A 487 -10.65 -16.69 -4.91
C GLY A 487 -11.31 -16.34 -3.56
N SER A 488 -10.62 -15.72 -2.60
CA SER A 488 -11.20 -15.38 -1.28
C SER A 488 -12.13 -14.17 -1.28
N ASN A 489 -12.12 -13.34 -2.33
CA ASN A 489 -12.72 -11.99 -2.27
C ASN A 489 -13.73 -11.62 -3.36
N VAL A 490 -13.90 -12.38 -4.44
CA VAL A 490 -14.90 -12.09 -5.48
C VAL A 490 -15.28 -13.37 -6.23
N GLY A 491 -16.51 -13.42 -6.74
CA GLY A 491 -17.21 -14.59 -7.28
C GLY A 491 -16.33 -15.66 -7.94
N THR A 492 -16.16 -16.78 -7.24
CA THR A 492 -15.47 -17.98 -7.70
C THR A 492 -16.36 -18.78 -8.66
N MET A 493 -16.87 -18.13 -9.72
CA MET A 493 -17.84 -18.73 -10.65
C MET A 493 -17.32 -20.03 -11.28
N PHE A 494 -16.00 -20.19 -11.37
CA PHE A 494 -15.33 -21.32 -12.00
C PHE A 494 -14.31 -22.00 -11.07
N GLY A 495 -14.46 -21.85 -9.75
CA GLY A 495 -13.60 -22.48 -8.73
C GLY A 495 -12.61 -21.51 -8.09
N ALA A 496 -11.85 -22.00 -7.10
CA ALA A 496 -10.83 -21.24 -6.38
C ALA A 496 -9.48 -21.35 -7.11
N GLY A 497 -9.18 -20.38 -7.95
CA GLY A 497 -7.96 -20.31 -8.76
C GLY A 497 -7.75 -18.89 -9.31
N ALA A 498 -6.61 -18.63 -9.95
CA ALA A 498 -6.22 -17.29 -10.36
C ALA A 498 -7.00 -16.91 -11.62
N TYR A 499 -7.89 -15.92 -11.48
CA TYR A 499 -8.71 -15.41 -12.56
C TYR A 499 -7.93 -14.40 -13.38
N MET A 500 -7.95 -14.61 -14.70
CA MET A 500 -7.32 -13.75 -15.68
C MET A 500 -8.25 -13.54 -16.86
N ALA A 501 -8.06 -12.44 -17.58
CA ALA A 501 -8.86 -12.12 -18.75
C ALA A 501 -7.97 -11.62 -19.89
N GLU A 502 -8.32 -11.97 -21.12
CA GLU A 502 -7.67 -11.41 -22.31
C GLU A 502 -8.14 -9.97 -22.62
N ALA A 503 -9.26 -9.54 -22.03
CA ALA A 503 -9.81 -8.21 -22.21
C ALA A 503 -9.40 -7.32 -21.04
N SER A 504 -8.68 -6.23 -21.32
CA SER A 504 -8.18 -5.28 -20.32
C SER A 504 -9.32 -4.73 -19.44
N SER A 505 -10.44 -4.36 -20.07
CA SER A 505 -11.67 -3.88 -19.42
C SER A 505 -12.29 -4.83 -18.38
N LYS A 506 -12.14 -6.16 -18.53
CA LYS A 506 -12.63 -7.12 -17.52
C LYS A 506 -11.74 -7.09 -16.28
N SER A 507 -10.43 -7.11 -16.48
CA SER A 507 -9.48 -7.02 -15.38
C SER A 507 -9.56 -5.65 -14.68
N ASP A 508 -9.86 -4.56 -15.41
CA ASP A 508 -10.15 -3.25 -14.81
C ASP A 508 -11.30 -3.27 -13.79
N GLU A 509 -12.31 -4.14 -13.93
CA GLU A 509 -13.41 -4.25 -12.95
C GLU A 509 -12.91 -4.69 -11.56
N TYR A 510 -11.78 -5.39 -11.51
CA TYR A 510 -11.12 -5.83 -10.29
C TYR A 510 -9.99 -4.90 -9.86
N ALA A 511 -9.57 -3.98 -10.72
CA ALA A 511 -8.53 -3.01 -10.41
C ALA A 511 -9.05 -1.93 -9.45
N THR A 512 -8.17 -1.52 -8.54
CA THR A 512 -8.53 -0.58 -7.49
C THR A 512 -7.50 0.52 -7.37
N GLU A 513 -7.97 1.76 -7.29
CA GLU A 513 -7.13 2.94 -7.13
C GLU A 513 -6.33 2.89 -5.83
N ASP A 514 -5.10 3.40 -5.89
CA ASP A 514 -4.35 3.82 -4.70
C ASP A 514 -4.86 5.22 -4.27
N PRO A 515 -5.38 5.42 -3.05
CA PRO A 515 -6.00 6.71 -2.68
C PRO A 515 -5.06 7.73 -2.08
N SER A 516 -3.89 7.30 -1.59
CA SER A 516 -3.00 8.18 -0.83
C SER A 516 -1.55 7.69 -0.79
N GLY A 517 -1.26 6.57 -1.46
CA GLY A 517 0.09 6.06 -1.64
C GLY A 517 0.79 6.72 -2.83
N LEU A 518 1.87 6.09 -3.24
CA LEU A 518 2.76 6.53 -4.32
C LEU A 518 2.07 6.69 -5.67
N PHE A 519 1.03 5.90 -5.90
CA PHE A 519 0.27 5.89 -7.14
C PHE A 519 -1.10 6.52 -6.94
N ALA A 520 -1.22 7.51 -6.04
CA ALA A 520 -2.47 8.20 -5.73
C ALA A 520 -3.26 8.55 -7.01
N GLY A 521 -4.51 8.06 -7.08
CA GLY A 521 -5.41 8.25 -8.23
C GLY A 521 -5.13 7.35 -9.45
N LYS A 522 -4.15 6.44 -9.38
CA LYS A 522 -3.83 5.49 -10.44
C LYS A 522 -4.24 4.06 -10.06
N LEU A 523 -4.42 3.23 -11.08
CA LEU A 523 -4.77 1.82 -11.00
C LEU A 523 -3.66 0.95 -11.59
N ALA A 524 -3.73 -0.37 -11.39
CA ALA A 524 -2.79 -1.29 -12.00
C ALA A 524 -3.45 -2.54 -12.62
N LEU A 525 -2.89 -2.97 -13.74
CA LEU A 525 -3.08 -4.30 -14.30
C LEU A 525 -1.74 -5.03 -14.27
N LEU A 526 -1.77 -6.32 -14.00
CA LEU A 526 -0.69 -7.22 -14.38
C LEU A 526 -0.97 -7.76 -15.78
N LEU A 527 0.05 -7.84 -16.63
CA LEU A 527 0.03 -8.66 -17.83
C LEU A 527 0.93 -9.87 -17.58
N CYS A 528 0.30 -11.02 -17.41
CA CYS A 528 0.95 -12.26 -17.02
C CYS A 528 1.10 -13.18 -18.22
N ARG A 529 2.26 -13.80 -18.35
CA ARG A 529 2.48 -14.93 -19.24
C ARG A 529 1.93 -16.18 -18.54
N THR A 530 1.03 -16.89 -19.19
CA THR A 530 0.23 -17.94 -18.54
C THR A 530 0.18 -19.21 -19.37
N LEU A 531 0.52 -20.34 -18.74
CA LEU A 531 0.46 -21.68 -19.33
C LEU A 531 -0.93 -22.29 -19.09
N LEU A 532 -1.79 -22.26 -20.10
CA LEU A 532 -3.15 -22.77 -19.96
C LEU A 532 -3.25 -24.28 -20.21
N GLY A 533 -2.42 -24.83 -21.10
CA GLY A 533 -2.45 -26.24 -21.47
C GLY A 533 -3.82 -26.66 -21.99
N ASN A 534 -4.27 -27.85 -21.57
CA ASN A 534 -5.59 -28.34 -21.93
C ASN A 534 -6.64 -27.74 -20.97
N MET A 535 -7.50 -26.88 -21.51
CA MET A 535 -8.50 -26.14 -20.72
C MET A 535 -9.83 -26.87 -20.69
N PHE A 536 -10.49 -26.86 -19.53
CA PHE A 536 -11.87 -27.29 -19.43
C PHE A 536 -12.81 -26.15 -19.88
N TYR A 537 -13.50 -26.35 -21.00
CA TYR A 537 -14.40 -25.36 -21.58
C TYR A 537 -15.78 -25.40 -20.90
N ILE A 538 -16.25 -24.23 -20.43
CA ILE A 538 -17.58 -24.09 -19.84
C ILE A 538 -18.15 -22.68 -20.08
N THR A 539 -19.46 -22.57 -20.31
CA THR A 539 -20.17 -21.31 -20.58
C THR A 539 -20.98 -20.80 -19.39
N GLU A 540 -21.20 -21.66 -18.40
CA GLU A 540 -22.01 -21.39 -17.20
C GLU A 540 -21.30 -21.89 -15.94
N SER A 541 -21.64 -21.33 -14.78
CA SER A 541 -21.07 -21.75 -13.50
C SER A 541 -21.56 -23.15 -13.14
N ASN A 542 -20.63 -24.10 -12.97
CA ASN A 542 -20.93 -25.42 -12.42
C ASN A 542 -19.69 -25.99 -11.71
N ILE A 543 -19.53 -25.63 -10.43
CA ILE A 543 -18.37 -25.99 -9.62
C ILE A 543 -18.17 -27.51 -9.54
N PRO A 544 -19.19 -28.34 -9.24
CA PRO A 544 -18.99 -29.79 -9.19
C PRO A 544 -18.45 -30.37 -10.49
N ARG A 545 -18.96 -29.91 -11.64
CA ARG A 545 -18.49 -30.36 -12.95
C ARG A 545 -17.05 -29.94 -13.24
N ILE A 546 -16.66 -28.75 -12.79
CA ILE A 546 -15.28 -28.25 -12.90
C ILE A 546 -14.36 -29.08 -12.03
N ASP A 547 -14.73 -29.32 -10.77
CA ASP A 547 -13.96 -30.12 -9.83
C ASP A 547 -13.77 -31.56 -10.33
N ASP A 548 -14.83 -32.16 -10.87
CA ASP A 548 -14.77 -33.50 -11.48
C ASP A 548 -13.83 -33.52 -12.69
N ALA A 549 -13.89 -32.50 -13.55
CA ALA A 549 -13.02 -32.37 -14.71
C ALA A 549 -11.55 -32.21 -14.31
N LEU A 550 -11.25 -31.34 -13.34
CA LEU A 550 -9.88 -31.13 -12.84
C LEU A 550 -9.32 -32.39 -12.18
N ARG A 551 -10.16 -33.14 -11.44
CA ARG A 551 -9.76 -34.40 -10.79
C ARG A 551 -9.31 -35.49 -11.76
N THR A 552 -9.75 -35.43 -13.02
CA THR A 552 -9.26 -36.35 -14.06
C THR A 552 -7.77 -36.17 -14.36
N GLY A 553 -7.16 -35.04 -13.98
CA GLY A 553 -5.79 -34.67 -14.32
C GLY A 553 -5.58 -34.31 -15.80
N LYS A 554 -6.63 -34.42 -16.63
CA LYS A 554 -6.61 -34.10 -18.06
C LYS A 554 -6.67 -32.60 -18.34
N PHE A 555 -7.28 -31.83 -17.45
CA PHE A 555 -7.43 -30.38 -17.58
C PHE A 555 -6.57 -29.67 -16.54
N LEU A 556 -5.85 -28.64 -16.95
CA LEU A 556 -4.90 -27.89 -16.13
C LEU A 556 -5.37 -26.46 -15.84
N SER A 557 -6.46 -26.06 -16.47
CA SER A 557 -7.08 -24.74 -16.34
C SER A 557 -8.53 -24.82 -16.80
N VAL A 558 -9.28 -23.75 -16.56
CA VAL A 558 -10.68 -23.61 -16.98
C VAL A 558 -10.82 -22.39 -17.88
N LEU A 559 -11.57 -22.53 -18.97
CA LEU A 559 -12.03 -21.44 -19.81
C LEU A 559 -13.52 -21.22 -19.54
N GLY A 560 -13.83 -20.14 -18.81
CA GLY A 560 -15.17 -19.63 -18.60
C GLY A 560 -15.58 -18.69 -19.74
N ASP A 561 -16.29 -19.21 -20.73
CA ASP A 561 -16.69 -18.47 -21.93
C ASP A 561 -18.08 -17.82 -21.75
N ARG A 562 -18.14 -16.77 -20.92
CA ARG A 562 -19.35 -15.94 -20.75
C ARG A 562 -19.63 -15.04 -21.95
N GLU A 563 -18.64 -14.88 -22.84
CA GLU A 563 -18.81 -14.19 -24.11
C GLU A 563 -19.75 -14.97 -25.03
N ALA A 564 -19.54 -16.27 -25.22
CA ALA A 564 -20.46 -17.12 -25.97
C ALA A 564 -21.85 -17.24 -25.32
N ALA A 565 -21.92 -17.16 -23.99
CA ALA A 565 -23.18 -17.34 -23.26
C ALA A 565 -24.06 -16.08 -23.21
N VAL A 566 -23.46 -14.92 -22.90
CA VAL A 566 -24.18 -13.68 -22.57
C VAL A 566 -23.49 -12.42 -23.12
N ASP A 567 -22.60 -12.55 -24.11
CA ASP A 567 -21.93 -11.44 -24.80
C ASP A 567 -21.18 -10.49 -23.84
N THR A 568 -20.40 -11.09 -22.94
CA THR A 568 -19.49 -10.39 -22.00
C THR A 568 -18.02 -10.74 -22.26
N TYR A 569 -17.44 -11.61 -21.42
CA TYR A 569 -16.00 -11.86 -21.36
C TYR A 569 -15.66 -13.35 -21.32
N ARG A 570 -14.48 -13.69 -21.84
CA ARG A 570 -13.80 -14.95 -21.55
C ARG A 570 -12.88 -14.75 -20.35
N GLU A 571 -13.03 -15.60 -19.35
CA GLU A 571 -12.18 -15.65 -18.17
C GLU A 571 -11.44 -16.98 -18.13
N PHE A 572 -10.17 -16.93 -17.71
CA PHE A 572 -9.30 -18.08 -17.62
C PHE A 572 -8.91 -18.28 -16.15
N VAL A 573 -9.03 -19.51 -15.67
CA VAL A 573 -8.71 -19.85 -14.28
C VAL A 573 -7.61 -20.90 -14.25
N VAL A 574 -6.53 -20.59 -13.55
CA VAL A 574 -5.40 -21.50 -13.31
C VAL A 574 -5.25 -21.81 -11.83
N PHE A 575 -4.76 -23.00 -11.50
CA PHE A 575 -4.79 -23.53 -10.13
C PHE A 575 -3.40 -23.80 -9.54
N ASP A 576 -2.34 -23.58 -10.32
CA ASP A 576 -0.94 -23.68 -9.91
C ASP A 576 -0.24 -22.34 -10.19
N GLU A 577 0.47 -21.79 -9.19
CA GLU A 577 1.20 -20.53 -9.34
C GLU A 577 2.31 -20.65 -10.39
N ALA A 578 2.94 -21.82 -10.53
CA ALA A 578 4.00 -22.02 -11.51
C ALA A 578 3.48 -21.98 -12.96
N GLN A 579 2.17 -21.96 -13.19
CA GLN A 579 1.59 -21.72 -14.52
C GLN A 579 1.57 -20.22 -14.90
N ILE A 580 2.03 -19.33 -14.01
CA ILE A 580 1.91 -17.88 -14.19
C ILE A 580 3.27 -17.22 -13.99
N TYR A 581 3.65 -16.35 -14.92
CA TYR A 581 4.74 -15.41 -14.75
C TYR A 581 4.22 -13.97 -14.93
N PRO A 582 4.11 -13.17 -13.84
CA PRO A 582 3.65 -11.78 -13.87
C PRO A 582 4.70 -10.85 -14.49
N GLU A 583 4.78 -10.84 -15.81
CA GLU A 583 5.88 -10.19 -16.53
C GLU A 583 5.81 -8.66 -16.57
N TYR A 584 4.61 -8.07 -16.59
CA TYR A 584 4.47 -6.62 -16.61
C TYR A 584 3.47 -6.11 -15.59
N VAL A 585 3.80 -5.02 -14.92
CA VAL A 585 2.88 -4.18 -14.15
C VAL A 585 2.59 -2.92 -14.96
N ILE A 586 1.32 -2.67 -15.24
CA ILE A 586 0.83 -1.57 -16.07
C ILE A 586 0.07 -0.61 -15.17
N ILE A 587 0.64 0.57 -14.93
CA ILE A 587 0.02 1.62 -14.13
C ILE A 587 -0.73 2.58 -15.05
N TYR A 588 -2.02 2.81 -14.81
CA TYR A 588 -2.90 3.58 -15.70
C TYR A 588 -3.92 4.41 -14.93
N THR A 589 -4.59 5.33 -15.64
CA THR A 589 -5.78 6.05 -15.19
C THR A 589 -6.96 5.74 -16.11
N ARG A 590 -8.18 5.94 -15.61
CA ARG A 590 -9.41 5.81 -16.40
C ARG A 590 -9.75 7.15 -17.07
N SER A 591 -10.02 7.11 -18.37
CA SER A 591 -10.62 8.22 -19.11
C SER A 591 -12.12 7.98 -19.25
N PHE A 592 -12.92 9.03 -19.05
CA PHE A 592 -14.38 9.01 -19.22
C PHE A 592 -14.88 10.02 -20.26
N ASP A 593 -13.96 10.77 -20.85
CA ASP A 593 -14.22 11.78 -21.87
C ASP A 593 -14.62 11.16 -23.21
#